data_AF-A0AAU2UHL1-F1
#
_entry.id   AF-A0AAU2UHL1-F1
#
_cell.length_a   1.000
_cell.length_b   1.000
_cell.length_c   1.000
_cell.angle_alpha   90.00
_cell.angle_beta   90.00
_cell.angle_gamma   90.00
#
_symmetry.space_group_name_H-M   'P 1'
#
loop_
_entity.id
_entity.type
_entity.pdbx_description
1 polymer ?
#
loop_
_entity_poly.entity_id
_entity_poly.type
_entity_poly.pdbx_seq_one_letter_code
_entity_poly.pdbx_strand_id
1 'polypeptide(L)'
;MNTNKETPTMSTSKTPPAALLTRHADAETCADPSSVMTLLADSDGTAGGITSYRSTFAKGAAGAPAHLHTKATELFFVISGALQVLVGEEVTVLEEGDFLAVPPHTPHAFAAAPGHEADVLFVFTPGMGRFDYLRLLGRVMRGEADPKEIAESSERFDNHYVDSPVWRAALERSA
;
A
#
# COMPACT_ATOMS: atom_id res chain seq x y z
N MET A 1 14.94 41.66 -41.19
CA MET A 1 14.22 41.59 -39.90
C MET A 1 14.33 40.16 -39.40
N ASN A 2 15.28 39.86 -38.51
CA ASN A 2 15.42 38.55 -37.89
C ASN A 2 14.73 38.59 -36.52
N THR A 3 13.66 37.82 -36.36
CA THR A 3 12.98 37.63 -35.09
C THR A 3 13.56 36.41 -34.40
N ASN A 4 14.52 36.62 -33.49
CA ASN A 4 14.95 35.58 -32.54
C ASN A 4 13.80 35.32 -31.55
N LYS A 5 13.16 34.14 -31.66
CA LYS A 5 12.33 33.59 -30.59
C LYS A 5 13.25 32.93 -29.57
N GLU A 6 13.42 33.59 -28.42
CA GLU A 6 14.02 32.95 -27.25
C GLU A 6 13.10 31.82 -26.78
N THR A 7 13.69 30.63 -26.62
CA THR A 7 13.01 29.46 -26.06
C THR A 7 13.19 29.53 -24.53
N PRO A 8 12.13 29.42 -23.72
CA PRO A 8 12.25 29.54 -22.27
C PRO A 8 13.00 28.32 -21.73
N THR A 9 14.15 28.57 -21.10
CA THR A 9 14.93 27.56 -20.39
C THR A 9 14.18 27.17 -19.11
N MET A 10 13.66 25.93 -19.07
CA MET A 10 13.20 25.34 -17.82
C MET A 10 14.39 25.19 -16.87
N SER A 11 14.41 26.05 -15.84
CA SER A 11 15.34 25.95 -14.72
C SER A 11 15.02 24.71 -13.92
N THR A 12 15.78 23.63 -14.16
CA THR A 12 15.75 22.46 -13.29
C THR A 12 16.54 22.80 -12.03
N SER A 13 15.83 23.07 -10.94
CA SER A 13 16.46 23.19 -9.61
C SER A 13 17.28 21.92 -9.35
N LYS A 14 18.59 22.09 -9.27
CA LYS A 14 19.60 21.01 -9.22
C LYS A 14 19.92 20.61 -7.77
N THR A 15 18.95 20.75 -6.87
CA THR A 15 19.13 20.35 -5.47
C THR A 15 18.76 18.87 -5.35
N PRO A 16 19.69 17.99 -4.95
CA PRO A 16 19.35 16.59 -4.73
C PRO A 16 18.27 16.48 -3.64
N PRO A 17 17.34 15.51 -3.76
CA PRO A 17 16.31 15.33 -2.75
C PRO A 17 16.95 15.06 -1.39
N ALA A 18 16.42 15.72 -0.35
CA ALA A 18 16.89 15.55 1.01
C ALA A 18 16.51 14.15 1.53
N ALA A 19 17.29 13.64 2.50
CA ALA A 19 16.93 12.41 3.19
C ALA A 19 15.61 12.60 3.96
N LEU A 20 14.72 11.62 3.87
CA LEU A 20 13.48 11.58 4.64
C LEU A 20 13.69 10.84 5.96
N LEU A 21 13.27 11.44 7.06
CA LEU A 21 13.22 10.82 8.38
C LEU A 21 11.82 10.98 8.97
N THR A 22 11.14 9.87 9.15
CA THR A 22 9.87 9.81 9.88
C THR A 22 10.10 9.09 11.19
N ARG A 23 9.99 9.83 12.30
CA ARG A 23 10.11 9.26 13.64
C ARG A 23 8.84 8.50 13.95
N HIS A 24 8.95 7.27 14.46
CA HIS A 24 7.79 6.45 14.83
C HIS A 24 6.83 7.18 15.78
N ALA A 25 7.36 7.92 16.76
CA ALA A 25 6.56 8.67 17.73
C ALA A 25 5.72 9.80 17.11
N ASP A 26 6.13 10.30 15.94
CA ASP A 26 5.49 11.42 15.24
C ASP A 26 4.75 10.97 13.98
N ALA A 27 4.82 9.67 13.65
CA ALA A 27 4.23 9.12 12.44
C ALA A 27 2.70 9.14 12.53
N GLU A 28 2.05 9.62 11.49
CA GLU A 28 0.59 9.59 11.41
C GLU A 28 0.09 8.14 11.35
N THR A 29 -0.99 7.86 12.07
CA THR A 29 -1.63 6.55 12.07
C THR A 29 -3.08 6.63 11.63
N CYS A 30 -3.49 5.72 10.75
CA CYS A 30 -4.88 5.44 10.41
C CYS A 30 -5.24 4.08 11.01
N ALA A 31 -6.17 4.05 11.97
CA ALA A 31 -6.44 2.84 12.76
C ALA A 31 -7.94 2.57 12.99
N ASP A 32 -8.23 1.30 13.21
CA ASP A 32 -9.43 0.74 13.82
C ASP A 32 -9.03 -0.48 14.70
N PRO A 33 -9.96 -1.14 15.42
CA PRO A 33 -9.60 -2.27 16.30
C PRO A 33 -8.93 -3.47 15.61
N SER A 34 -9.07 -3.62 14.30
CA SER A 34 -8.53 -4.75 13.52
C SER A 34 -7.17 -4.45 12.89
N SER A 35 -6.83 -3.18 12.66
CA SER A 35 -5.62 -2.79 11.94
C SER A 35 -5.14 -1.38 12.28
N VAL A 36 -3.82 -1.18 12.28
CA VAL A 36 -3.17 0.13 12.40
C VAL A 36 -2.21 0.32 11.25
N MET A 37 -2.45 1.32 10.41
CA MET A 37 -1.56 1.74 9.33
C MET A 37 -0.74 2.96 9.79
N THR A 38 0.58 2.81 9.87
CA THR A 38 1.54 3.88 10.23
C THR A 38 2.21 4.41 8.98
N LEU A 39 2.01 5.69 8.67
CA LEU A 39 2.48 6.36 7.46
C LEU A 39 3.96 6.74 7.62
N LEU A 40 4.85 6.19 6.77
CA LEU A 40 6.30 6.36 6.92
C LEU A 40 6.91 7.26 5.84
N ALA A 41 6.64 6.98 4.57
CA ALA A 41 7.16 7.75 3.45
C ALA A 41 6.13 7.83 2.33
N ASP A 42 5.88 9.01 1.78
CA ASP A 42 5.04 9.18 0.59
C ASP A 42 5.88 9.65 -0.61
N SER A 43 5.34 9.48 -1.81
CA SER A 43 6.04 9.73 -3.08
C SER A 43 6.69 11.12 -3.16
N ASP A 44 5.98 12.16 -2.70
CA ASP A 44 6.49 13.54 -2.69
C ASP A 44 7.72 13.69 -1.78
N GLY A 45 7.74 13.00 -0.64
CA GLY A 45 8.84 13.02 0.33
C GLY A 45 10.06 12.22 -0.10
N THR A 46 9.93 11.36 -1.12
CA THR A 46 10.99 10.47 -1.61
C THR A 46 11.40 10.78 -3.05
N ALA A 47 10.99 11.93 -3.59
CA ALA A 47 11.19 12.32 -4.98
C ALA A 47 10.73 11.25 -5.98
N GLY A 48 9.60 10.59 -5.69
CA GLY A 48 9.01 9.54 -6.51
C GLY A 48 9.69 8.17 -6.38
N GLY A 49 10.68 8.03 -5.49
CA GLY A 49 11.43 6.78 -5.32
C GLY A 49 10.56 5.67 -4.73
N ILE A 50 10.01 5.90 -3.54
CA ILE A 50 9.18 4.91 -2.84
C ILE A 50 8.01 5.54 -2.10
N THR A 51 6.99 4.74 -1.86
CA THR A 51 6.00 4.99 -0.80
C THR A 51 6.06 3.84 0.17
N SER A 52 6.03 4.10 1.47
CA SER A 52 6.09 3.06 2.49
C SER A 52 5.20 3.38 3.68
N TYR A 53 4.57 2.34 4.19
CA TYR A 53 3.82 2.35 5.44
C TYR A 53 3.98 1.00 6.12
N ARG A 54 3.81 0.97 7.44
CA ARG A 54 3.76 -0.27 8.22
C ARG A 54 2.34 -0.53 8.65
N SER A 55 1.86 -1.77 8.56
CA SER A 55 0.58 -2.14 9.14
C SER A 55 0.73 -3.26 10.15
N THR A 56 0.08 -3.09 11.30
CA THR A 56 -0.15 -4.18 12.26
C THR A 56 -1.59 -4.65 12.15
N PHE A 57 -1.80 -5.95 12.11
CA PHE A 57 -3.09 -6.60 11.98
C PHE A 57 -3.38 -7.43 13.23
N ALA A 58 -4.56 -7.22 13.81
CA ALA A 58 -5.05 -8.05 14.90
C ALA A 58 -5.27 -9.50 14.42
N LYS A 59 -5.39 -10.41 15.38
CA LYS A 59 -5.58 -11.83 15.12
C LYS A 59 -6.77 -12.09 14.18
N GLY A 60 -6.50 -12.64 12.99
CA GLY A 60 -7.51 -12.94 11.98
C GLY A 60 -8.14 -11.72 11.27
N ALA A 61 -7.51 -10.54 11.35
CA ALA A 61 -7.99 -9.37 10.63
C ALA A 61 -7.95 -9.57 9.10
N ALA A 62 -9.00 -9.09 8.41
CA ALA A 62 -9.26 -9.38 7.00
C ALA A 62 -8.29 -8.72 6.00
N GLY A 63 -7.40 -7.83 6.45
CA GLY A 63 -6.41 -7.15 5.60
C GLY A 63 -7.01 -6.44 4.38
N ALA A 64 -6.43 -6.67 3.20
CA ALA A 64 -6.90 -6.10 1.93
C ALA A 64 -7.51 -7.19 1.02
N PRO A 65 -8.68 -6.93 0.40
CA PRO A 65 -9.26 -7.86 -0.57
C PRO A 65 -8.45 -7.87 -1.88
N ALA A 66 -8.79 -8.79 -2.78
CA ALA A 66 -8.06 -8.95 -4.03
C ALA A 66 -8.07 -7.66 -4.87
N HIS A 67 -6.87 -7.22 -5.27
CA HIS A 67 -6.66 -6.02 -6.06
C HIS A 67 -5.37 -6.13 -6.88
N LEU A 68 -5.10 -5.13 -7.71
CA LEU A 68 -3.83 -4.96 -8.41
C LEU A 68 -3.43 -3.49 -8.49
N HIS A 69 -2.14 -3.28 -8.74
CA HIS A 69 -1.53 -2.00 -9.10
C HIS A 69 -1.10 -2.06 -10.56
N THR A 70 -1.24 -0.96 -11.31
CA THR A 70 -0.85 -0.88 -12.73
C THR A 70 0.52 -0.23 -12.93
N LYS A 71 1.05 0.46 -11.92
CA LYS A 71 2.28 1.26 -12.03
C LYS A 71 3.40 0.76 -11.12
N ALA A 72 3.08 0.43 -9.88
CA ALA A 72 4.07 0.12 -8.85
C ALA A 72 4.20 -1.38 -8.60
N THR A 73 5.42 -1.83 -8.30
CA THR A 73 5.66 -3.08 -7.59
C THR A 73 5.35 -2.83 -6.11
N GLU A 74 4.53 -3.69 -5.49
CA GLU A 74 4.31 -3.69 -4.04
C GLU A 74 5.20 -4.75 -3.38
N LEU A 75 5.91 -4.35 -2.33
CA LEU A 75 6.78 -5.19 -1.54
C LEU A 75 6.20 -5.37 -0.15
N PHE A 76 6.34 -6.58 0.37
CA PHE A 76 5.91 -6.99 1.69
C PHE A 76 7.13 -7.52 2.42
N PHE A 77 7.33 -7.07 3.66
CA PHE A 77 8.28 -7.69 4.57
C PHE A 77 7.61 -7.93 5.91
N VAL A 78 7.51 -9.19 6.32
CA VAL A 78 6.88 -9.56 7.59
C VAL A 78 7.88 -9.32 8.71
N ILE A 79 7.60 -8.32 9.55
CA ILE A 79 8.41 -7.94 10.71
C ILE A 79 8.18 -8.93 11.85
N SER A 80 6.93 -9.36 12.07
CA SER A 80 6.57 -10.40 13.04
C SER A 80 5.18 -10.97 12.73
N GLY A 81 4.88 -12.14 13.29
CA GLY A 81 3.60 -12.84 13.08
C GLY A 81 3.56 -13.57 11.74
N ALA A 82 2.37 -13.70 11.15
CA ALA A 82 2.19 -14.41 9.88
C ALA A 82 1.09 -13.79 9.02
N LEU A 83 1.36 -13.63 7.72
CA LEU A 83 0.46 -13.00 6.75
C LEU A 83 0.04 -14.03 5.69
N GLN A 84 -1.26 -14.29 5.56
CA GLN A 84 -1.77 -15.07 4.44
C GLN A 84 -1.90 -14.15 3.23
N VAL A 85 -1.36 -14.54 2.09
CA VAL A 85 -1.33 -13.74 0.86
C VAL A 85 -1.82 -14.52 -0.34
N LEU A 86 -2.52 -13.83 -1.24
CA LEU A 86 -2.80 -14.27 -2.60
C LEU A 86 -1.78 -13.62 -3.54
N VAL A 87 -1.20 -14.38 -4.47
CA VAL A 87 -0.46 -13.85 -5.62
C VAL A 87 -0.91 -14.59 -6.89
N GLY A 88 -1.56 -13.87 -7.80
CA GLY A 88 -2.23 -14.47 -8.96
C GLY A 88 -3.34 -15.42 -8.51
N GLU A 89 -3.08 -16.72 -8.67
CA GLU A 89 -4.01 -17.81 -8.31
C GLU A 89 -3.50 -18.66 -7.14
N GLU A 90 -2.37 -18.30 -6.54
CA GLU A 90 -1.76 -19.05 -5.45
C GLU A 90 -1.99 -18.35 -4.11
N VAL A 91 -2.29 -19.14 -3.07
CA VAL A 91 -2.38 -18.65 -1.69
C VAL A 91 -1.26 -19.29 -0.89
N THR A 92 -0.48 -18.46 -0.21
CA THR A 92 0.60 -18.88 0.68
C THR A 92 0.55 -18.11 1.98
N VAL A 93 1.33 -18.55 2.97
CA VAL A 93 1.56 -17.82 4.22
C VAL A 93 3.01 -17.35 4.23
N LEU A 94 3.19 -16.05 4.49
CA LEU A 94 4.49 -15.44 4.77
C LEU A 94 4.70 -15.43 6.29
N GLU A 95 5.86 -15.89 6.73
CA GLU A 95 6.28 -15.91 8.13
C GLU A 95 7.26 -14.77 8.44
N GLU A 96 7.62 -14.60 9.72
CA GLU A 96 8.59 -13.58 10.14
C GLU A 96 9.90 -13.65 9.34
N GLY A 97 10.31 -12.51 8.77
CA GLY A 97 11.51 -12.38 7.94
C GLY A 97 11.28 -12.68 6.46
N ASP A 98 10.12 -13.18 6.07
CA ASP A 98 9.79 -13.40 4.66
C ASP A 98 9.58 -12.07 3.92
N PHE A 99 9.99 -12.10 2.65
CA PHE A 99 9.87 -11.00 1.71
C PHE A 99 9.08 -11.46 0.49
N LEU A 100 8.15 -10.62 0.04
CA LEU A 100 7.40 -10.82 -1.20
C LEU A 100 7.46 -9.54 -2.04
N ALA A 101 7.64 -9.69 -3.35
CA ALA A 101 7.54 -8.61 -4.33
C ALA A 101 6.48 -8.95 -5.38
N VAL A 102 5.46 -8.10 -5.50
CA VAL A 102 4.35 -8.29 -6.42
C VAL A 102 4.45 -7.26 -7.55
N PRO A 103 4.75 -7.68 -8.79
CA PRO A 103 4.89 -6.75 -9.90
C PRO A 103 3.54 -6.20 -10.36
N PRO A 104 3.54 -5.07 -11.11
CA PRO A 104 2.33 -4.49 -11.68
C PRO A 104 1.49 -5.52 -12.44
N HIS A 105 0.17 -5.31 -12.44
CA HIS A 105 -0.85 -6.14 -13.08
C HIS A 105 -1.00 -7.55 -12.52
N THR A 106 -0.36 -7.87 -11.39
CA THR A 106 -0.55 -9.15 -10.69
C THR A 106 -1.65 -8.99 -9.62
N PRO A 107 -2.79 -9.69 -9.72
CA PRO A 107 -3.76 -9.75 -8.64
C PRO A 107 -3.12 -10.26 -7.35
N HIS A 108 -3.39 -9.59 -6.23
CA HIS A 108 -2.93 -9.99 -4.91
C HIS A 108 -3.90 -9.54 -3.83
N ALA A 109 -3.83 -10.19 -2.69
CA ALA A 109 -4.65 -9.93 -1.52
C ALA A 109 -3.87 -10.35 -0.27
N PHE A 110 -4.27 -9.89 0.91
CA PHE A 110 -3.64 -10.32 2.14
C PHE A 110 -4.56 -10.19 3.34
N ALA A 111 -4.33 -11.03 4.34
CA ALA A 111 -4.98 -10.99 5.65
C ALA A 111 -4.01 -11.50 6.71
N ALA A 112 -4.26 -11.18 7.98
CA ALA A 112 -3.54 -11.88 9.05
C ALA A 112 -3.80 -13.38 8.91
N ALA A 113 -2.74 -14.20 8.99
CA ALA A 113 -2.89 -15.64 8.81
C ALA A 113 -3.83 -16.22 9.88
N PRO A 114 -4.52 -17.34 9.59
CA PRO A 114 -5.51 -17.88 10.51
C PRO A 114 -4.89 -18.16 11.87
N GLY A 115 -5.47 -17.59 12.93
CA GLY A 115 -4.96 -17.76 14.29
C GLY A 115 -3.82 -16.82 14.71
N HIS A 116 -3.32 -15.96 13.82
CA HIS A 116 -2.11 -15.14 14.03
C HIS A 116 -2.41 -13.65 13.90
N GLU A 117 -1.63 -12.83 14.62
CA GLU A 117 -1.42 -11.42 14.32
C GLU A 117 -0.37 -11.28 13.20
N ALA A 118 -0.26 -10.10 12.60
CA ALA A 118 0.78 -9.82 11.61
C ALA A 118 1.28 -8.38 11.73
N ASP A 119 2.57 -8.17 11.49
CA ASP A 119 3.21 -6.87 11.43
C ASP A 119 4.06 -6.80 10.17
N VAL A 120 3.72 -5.88 9.26
CA VAL A 120 4.21 -5.92 7.88
C VAL A 120 4.63 -4.53 7.44
N LEU A 121 5.81 -4.44 6.83
CA LEU A 121 6.25 -3.27 6.10
C LEU A 121 5.82 -3.40 4.63
N PHE A 122 5.07 -2.42 4.15
CA PHE A 122 4.70 -2.28 2.75
C PHE A 122 5.58 -1.22 2.08
N VAL A 123 6.04 -1.50 0.87
CA VAL A 123 6.80 -0.55 0.05
C VAL A 123 6.34 -0.61 -1.40
N PHE A 124 6.14 0.55 -2.01
CA PHE A 124 5.76 0.71 -3.40
C PHE A 124 6.91 1.36 -4.16
N THR A 125 7.28 0.79 -5.31
CA THR A 125 8.26 1.40 -6.21
C THR A 125 7.83 1.26 -7.68
N PRO A 126 7.82 2.34 -8.47
CA PRO A 126 8.03 3.75 -8.06
C PRO A 126 7.02 4.22 -7.00
N GLY A 127 7.37 5.28 -6.28
CA GLY A 127 6.51 5.83 -5.22
C GLY A 127 5.18 6.36 -5.76
N MET A 128 4.10 6.07 -5.05
CA MET A 128 2.72 6.48 -5.37
C MET A 128 2.13 7.31 -4.22
N GLY A 129 1.44 8.41 -4.50
CA GLY A 129 0.81 9.26 -3.47
C GLY A 129 -0.31 8.54 -2.71
N ARG A 130 0.01 7.70 -1.73
CA ARG A 130 -0.95 6.79 -1.07
C ARG A 130 -1.41 7.26 0.31
N PHE A 131 -0.81 8.29 0.91
CA PHE A 131 -1.23 8.69 2.26
C PHE A 131 -2.71 9.09 2.30
N ASP A 132 -3.21 9.79 1.30
CA ASP A 132 -4.63 10.13 1.19
C ASP A 132 -5.54 8.90 1.03
N TYR A 133 -5.05 7.87 0.34
CA TYR A 133 -5.75 6.59 0.21
C TYR A 133 -5.83 5.87 1.55
N LEU A 134 -4.73 5.78 2.29
CA LEU A 134 -4.69 5.14 3.61
C LEU A 134 -5.58 5.89 4.62
N ARG A 135 -5.61 7.22 4.55
CA ARG A 135 -6.57 8.05 5.32
C ARG A 135 -8.01 7.77 4.92
N LEU A 136 -8.31 7.63 3.63
CA LEU A 136 -9.64 7.27 3.14
C LEU A 136 -10.06 5.89 3.66
N LEU A 137 -9.18 4.88 3.56
CA LEU A 137 -9.42 3.56 4.14
C LEU A 137 -9.75 3.66 5.63
N GLY A 138 -8.92 4.38 6.40
CA GLY A 138 -9.17 4.56 7.83
C GLY A 138 -10.52 5.21 8.14
N ARG A 139 -10.95 6.22 7.36
CA ARG A 139 -12.28 6.82 7.51
C ARG A 139 -13.39 5.83 7.19
N VAL A 140 -13.27 5.06 6.11
CA VAL A 140 -14.27 4.03 5.75
C VAL A 140 -14.36 2.94 6.83
N MET A 141 -13.24 2.48 7.38
CA MET A 141 -13.20 1.48 8.45
C MET A 141 -13.90 1.97 9.73
N ARG A 142 -13.88 3.29 9.99
CA ARG A 142 -14.62 3.92 11.11
C ARG A 142 -16.06 4.33 10.76
N GLY A 143 -16.52 4.10 9.53
CA GLY A 143 -17.85 4.50 9.06
C GLY A 143 -18.01 6.00 8.83
N GLU A 144 -16.90 6.73 8.67
CA GLU A 144 -16.86 8.19 8.47
C GLU A 144 -16.88 8.60 6.98
N ALA A 145 -16.75 7.64 6.06
CA ALA A 145 -16.74 7.83 4.61
C ALA A 145 -17.49 6.68 3.90
N ASP A 146 -18.00 6.92 2.70
CA ASP A 146 -18.71 5.89 1.93
C ASP A 146 -17.68 4.94 1.27
N PRO A 147 -17.80 3.61 1.42
CA PRO A 147 -16.96 2.65 0.70
C PRO A 147 -16.88 2.89 -0.82
N LYS A 148 -17.88 3.52 -1.44
CA LYS A 148 -17.86 3.92 -2.86
C LYS A 148 -16.74 4.90 -3.18
N GLU A 149 -16.36 5.77 -2.24
CA GLU A 149 -15.25 6.71 -2.45
C GLU A 149 -13.94 5.97 -2.72
N ILE A 150 -13.73 4.79 -2.13
CA ILE A 150 -12.56 3.95 -2.40
C ILE A 150 -12.61 3.47 -3.86
N ALA A 151 -13.75 2.93 -4.30
CA ALA A 151 -13.92 2.44 -5.67
C ALA A 151 -13.73 3.56 -6.71
N GLU A 152 -14.28 4.74 -6.46
CA GLU A 152 -14.14 5.91 -7.33
C GLU A 152 -12.70 6.46 -7.37
N SER A 153 -11.89 6.14 -6.36
CA SER A 153 -10.50 6.58 -6.24
C SER A 153 -9.46 5.66 -6.91
N SER A 154 -9.89 4.54 -7.51
CA SER A 154 -9.04 3.49 -8.07
C SER A 154 -7.92 4.02 -8.98
N GLU A 155 -8.27 4.85 -9.96
CA GLU A 155 -7.31 5.43 -10.92
C GLU A 155 -6.30 6.39 -10.26
N ARG A 156 -6.77 7.16 -9.27
CA ARG A 156 -5.94 8.16 -8.57
C ARG A 156 -4.87 7.48 -7.72
N PHE A 157 -5.24 6.42 -7.00
CA PHE A 157 -4.35 5.74 -6.05
C PHE A 157 -3.74 4.44 -6.58
N ASP A 158 -4.03 4.13 -7.85
CA ASP A 158 -3.59 2.92 -8.54
C ASP A 158 -3.94 1.65 -7.76
N ASN A 159 -5.18 1.53 -7.30
CA ASN A 159 -5.64 0.41 -6.48
C ASN A 159 -6.94 -0.17 -7.04
N HIS A 160 -6.82 -1.18 -7.90
CA HIS A 160 -7.93 -1.71 -8.69
C HIS A 160 -8.40 -3.03 -8.12
N TYR A 161 -9.58 -3.05 -7.49
CA TYR A 161 -10.15 -4.28 -6.95
C TYR A 161 -10.59 -5.25 -8.06
N VAL A 162 -10.38 -6.54 -7.80
CA VAL A 162 -10.74 -7.63 -8.71
C VAL A 162 -11.44 -8.74 -7.94
N ASP A 163 -12.27 -9.55 -8.61
CA ASP A 163 -12.76 -10.79 -7.99
C ASP A 163 -11.65 -11.84 -7.98
N SER A 164 -11.56 -12.58 -6.88
CA SER A 164 -10.72 -13.77 -6.79
C SER A 164 -11.51 -14.87 -6.05
N PRO A 165 -12.10 -15.83 -6.79
CA PRO A 165 -12.76 -16.98 -6.19
C PRO A 165 -11.81 -17.79 -5.30
N VAL A 166 -10.52 -17.86 -5.68
CA VAL A 166 -9.49 -18.55 -4.90
C VAL A 166 -9.32 -17.90 -3.53
N TRP A 167 -9.24 -16.57 -3.49
CA TRP A 167 -9.10 -15.83 -2.23
C TRP A 167 -10.34 -15.94 -1.35
N ARG A 168 -11.54 -15.78 -1.93
CA ARG A 168 -12.80 -15.96 -1.20
C ARG A 168 -12.87 -17.35 -0.55
N ALA A 169 -12.55 -18.39 -1.31
CA ALA A 169 -12.53 -19.76 -0.80
C ALA A 169 -11.44 -19.96 0.29
N ALA A 170 -10.31 -19.26 0.21
CA ALA A 170 -9.26 -19.33 1.23
C ALA A 170 -9.70 -18.69 2.56
N LEU A 171 -10.37 -17.54 2.50
CA LEU A 171 -10.93 -16.89 3.68
C LEU A 171 -12.04 -17.74 4.32
N GLU A 172 -12.91 -18.36 3.53
CA GLU A 172 -13.96 -19.26 4.03
C GLU A 172 -13.42 -20.49 4.76
N ARG A 173 -12.26 -21.03 4.32
CA ARG A 173 -11.59 -22.14 5.01
C ARG A 173 -10.89 -21.73 6.31
N SER A 174 -10.70 -20.43 6.50
CA SER A 174 -9.94 -19.83 7.59
C SER A 174 -10.83 -19.23 8.69
N ALA A 175 -12.13 -19.10 8.42
CA ALA A 175 -13.17 -18.65 9.34
C ALA A 175 -13.65 -19.77 10.27
#